data_AF-A0A6V8R348-F1
#
_entry.id   AF-A0A6V8R348-F1
#
_cell.length_a   1.000
_cell.length_b   1.000
_cell.length_c   1.000
_cell.angle_alpha   90.00
_cell.angle_beta   90.00
_cell.angle_gamma   90.00
#
_symmetry.space_group_name_H-M   'P 1'
#
loop_
_entity.id
_entity.type
_entity.pdbx_description
1 polymer ?
#
loop_
_entity_poly.entity_id
_entity_poly.type
_entity_poly.pdbx_seq_one_letter_code
_entity_poly.pdbx_strand_id
1 'polypeptide(L)'
;MATIAVPRPALSPKNSSQRGSTPVNSASPLQTLGLASSPQLAASVSLKNPVSLYAAGQAILDDADDTGSCEYTLSSSPSHAPARPQASLLCSPDSYVRVDSEDASMYEIDAASVAAALDYASQQLLPPPSQVFPWLHGLHPENQTQRTYFDGHQCVIGSTPNCLRAITLVKADGNLSLARLKGAIAPGEFMRPGATPEFIDADPLSGLSVRNFHIQPAKVAATSDIIIYGLNPDETRRVAWKVAVAQKRWREKQHAEAKNLPTYNTFVCTSPFSAFEENHRNLVSIDASGNSTGQVLDLIQQEREEMRNMTEASEICHNVYLGPSPEPGGIEEQHFDVLIECSDTGRLDPKALQFIAEHPHSSLPSSICFPSSGSIMPPTWSQREADGIIDTCKWIYHIAHNIVPESSDAHQNATSKEEEAPVAGARKL
;
A
#
# COMPACT_ATOMS: atom_id res chain seq x y z
N MET A 1 -0.56 -8.15 9.03
CA MET A 1 0.49 -7.37 9.71
C MET A 1 1.21 -6.50 8.71
N ALA A 2 0.99 -5.19 8.77
CA ALA A 2 1.68 -4.18 7.97
C ALA A 2 2.12 -3.07 8.93
N THR A 3 3.42 -2.79 9.00
CA THR A 3 3.98 -1.66 9.73
C THR A 3 4.57 -0.70 8.71
N ILE A 4 3.93 0.45 8.52
CA ILE A 4 4.53 1.62 7.86
C ILE A 4 4.49 2.74 8.88
N ALA A 5 5.67 3.15 9.35
CA ALA A 5 5.84 4.29 10.23
C ALA A 5 5.74 5.59 9.42
N VAL A 6 4.85 6.49 9.84
CA VAL A 6 4.82 7.89 9.38
C VAL A 6 5.22 8.77 10.55
N PRO A 7 6.13 9.74 10.38
CA PRO A 7 6.50 10.67 11.46
C PRO A 7 5.32 11.60 11.77
N ARG A 8 4.85 11.59 13.03
CA ARG A 8 3.87 12.56 13.53
C ARG A 8 4.52 13.94 13.72
N PRO A 9 3.85 15.05 13.37
CA PRO A 9 4.21 16.37 13.89
C PRO A 9 3.97 16.41 15.41
N ALA A 10 4.93 16.91 16.16
CA ALA A 10 4.76 17.17 17.59
C ALA A 10 3.78 18.34 17.79
N LEU A 11 2.59 18.07 18.32
CA LEU A 11 1.70 19.09 18.88
C LEU A 11 1.75 19.01 20.41
N SER A 12 2.03 20.16 21.02
CA SER A 12 2.15 20.35 22.47
C SER A 12 0.78 20.15 23.18
N PRO A 13 0.77 19.71 24.45
CA PRO A 13 -0.47 19.40 25.15
C PRO A 13 -1.24 20.67 25.51
N LYS A 14 -2.52 20.75 25.11
CA LYS A 14 -3.47 21.71 25.68
C LYS A 14 -4.45 20.98 26.59
N ASN A 15 -4.53 21.50 27.81
CA ASN A 15 -5.35 21.02 28.92
C ASN A 15 -6.84 20.89 28.57
N SER A 16 -7.43 19.85 29.14
CA SER A 16 -8.86 19.66 29.31
C SER A 16 -9.46 20.79 30.14
N SER A 17 -10.33 21.59 29.52
CA SER A 17 -11.46 22.31 30.14
C SER A 17 -12.06 23.25 29.09
N GLN A 18 -13.15 22.84 28.45
CA GLN A 18 -14.39 23.61 28.39
C GLN A 18 -15.41 22.95 27.46
N ARG A 19 -16.52 22.60 28.10
CA ARG A 19 -17.80 22.16 27.56
C ARG A 19 -18.47 23.35 26.88
N GLY A 20 -19.00 23.16 25.66
CA GLY A 20 -19.74 24.20 24.95
C GLY A 20 -20.65 23.60 23.88
N SER A 21 -21.93 23.55 24.19
CA SER A 21 -23.08 23.13 23.39
C SER A 21 -23.35 24.04 22.17
N THR A 22 -23.76 23.49 21.02
CA THR A 22 -24.94 23.86 20.16
C THR A 22 -24.88 23.24 18.74
N PRO A 23 -26.01 23.13 18.00
CA PRO A 23 -26.34 21.95 17.17
C PRO A 23 -26.10 22.10 15.66
N VAL A 24 -26.16 20.94 14.99
CA VAL A 24 -26.08 20.69 13.54
C VAL A 24 -27.40 21.03 12.82
N ASN A 25 -27.28 21.68 11.66
CA ASN A 25 -28.19 21.68 10.49
C ASN A 25 -27.28 22.09 9.30
N SER A 26 -27.29 21.51 8.09
CA SER A 26 -28.33 20.78 7.36
C SER A 26 -27.77 20.19 6.05
N ALA A 27 -28.37 19.07 5.64
CA ALA A 27 -28.67 18.56 4.29
C ALA A 27 -27.54 18.14 3.31
N SER A 28 -27.52 16.81 3.05
CA SER A 28 -26.91 16.11 1.91
C SER A 28 -27.91 15.99 0.74
N PRO A 29 -27.47 16.07 -0.53
CA PRO A 29 -28.21 15.51 -1.65
C PRO A 29 -27.45 14.33 -2.26
N LEU A 30 -27.79 13.11 -1.85
CA LEU A 30 -27.37 11.87 -2.52
C LEU A 30 -28.57 10.95 -2.69
N GLN A 31 -29.45 11.34 -3.60
CA GLN A 31 -30.44 10.46 -4.24
C GLN A 31 -30.54 10.90 -5.69
N THR A 32 -29.91 10.16 -6.59
CA THR A 32 -30.37 9.83 -7.96
C THR A 32 -29.19 9.22 -8.71
N LEU A 33 -28.97 7.92 -8.60
CA LEU A 33 -28.41 7.13 -9.70
C LEU A 33 -29.00 5.72 -9.59
N GLY A 34 -29.99 5.44 -10.43
CA GLY A 34 -30.60 4.12 -10.57
C GLY A 34 -29.59 3.14 -11.19
N LEU A 35 -29.29 2.10 -10.44
CA LEU A 35 -28.50 0.96 -10.91
C LEU A 35 -29.36 0.11 -11.86
N ALA A 36 -28.99 0.09 -13.14
CA ALA A 36 -29.42 -0.94 -14.07
C ALA A 36 -28.46 -2.14 -13.97
N SER A 37 -29.05 -3.32 -14.02
CA SER A 37 -28.48 -4.67 -13.90
C SER A 37 -27.27 -4.97 -14.80
N SER A 38 -26.31 -5.71 -14.23
CA SER A 38 -25.13 -6.30 -14.90
C SER A 38 -25.49 -7.30 -16.01
N PRO A 39 -24.79 -7.29 -17.16
CA PRO A 39 -24.74 -8.45 -18.05
C PRO A 39 -23.61 -9.40 -17.64
N GLN A 40 -23.93 -10.69 -17.61
CA GLN A 40 -23.02 -11.81 -17.43
C GLN A 40 -21.92 -11.82 -18.51
N LEU A 41 -20.66 -12.01 -18.12
CA LEU A 41 -19.59 -12.44 -19.01
C LEU A 41 -18.96 -13.73 -18.49
N ALA A 42 -18.79 -14.65 -19.43
CA ALA A 42 -18.47 -16.05 -19.24
C ALA A 42 -16.96 -16.34 -19.32
N ALA A 43 -16.63 -17.54 -18.84
CA ALA A 43 -15.42 -18.34 -19.08
C ALA A 43 -14.15 -18.00 -18.26
N SER A 44 -13.99 -18.82 -17.22
CA SER A 44 -12.76 -19.07 -16.45
C SER A 44 -11.60 -19.54 -17.35
N VAL A 45 -10.46 -18.86 -17.28
CA VAL A 45 -9.18 -19.34 -17.83
C VAL A 45 -8.41 -20.07 -16.72
N SER A 46 -8.19 -21.36 -16.93
CA SER A 46 -7.48 -22.26 -16.01
C SER A 46 -5.98 -21.95 -15.96
N LEU A 47 -5.50 -21.31 -14.90
CA LEU A 47 -4.07 -21.17 -14.59
C LEU A 47 -3.52 -22.52 -14.09
N LYS A 48 -2.80 -23.25 -14.94
CA LYS A 48 -1.95 -24.37 -14.52
C LYS A 48 -0.58 -23.83 -14.14
N ASN A 49 -0.33 -23.65 -12.84
CA ASN A 49 0.97 -23.85 -12.20
C ASN A 49 0.80 -23.74 -10.67
N PRO A 50 1.20 -24.75 -9.88
CA PRO A 50 1.09 -24.69 -8.43
C PRO A 50 2.13 -23.75 -7.85
N VAL A 51 1.67 -22.71 -7.16
CA VAL A 51 2.48 -21.87 -6.28
C VAL A 51 2.82 -22.70 -5.05
N SER A 52 4.07 -23.16 -4.93
CA SER A 52 4.56 -23.83 -3.74
C SER A 52 4.87 -22.79 -2.66
N LEU A 53 4.03 -22.73 -1.61
CA LEU A 53 4.35 -22.04 -0.36
C LEU A 53 5.38 -22.87 0.41
N TYR A 54 6.61 -22.38 0.56
CA TYR A 54 7.54 -22.94 1.54
C TYR A 54 7.41 -22.18 2.85
N ALA A 55 6.88 -22.87 3.84
CA ALA A 55 6.92 -22.50 5.25
C ALA A 55 8.36 -22.61 5.77
N ALA A 56 8.78 -21.61 6.55
CA ALA A 56 10.05 -21.62 7.25
C ALA A 56 9.98 -22.55 8.49
N GLY A 57 11.04 -23.34 8.68
CA GLY A 57 11.41 -23.90 9.97
C GLY A 57 11.06 -25.37 10.17
N GLN A 58 12.06 -26.24 10.00
CA GLN A 58 12.39 -27.27 10.97
C GLN A 58 13.79 -27.82 10.66
N ALA A 59 14.74 -27.55 11.55
CA ALA A 59 16.00 -28.27 11.60
C ALA A 59 15.72 -29.62 12.27
N ILE A 60 15.85 -30.71 11.52
CA ILE A 60 16.00 -32.05 12.08
C ILE A 60 17.41 -32.49 11.72
N LEU A 61 18.24 -32.58 12.76
CA LEU A 61 19.48 -33.34 12.75
C LEU A 61 19.09 -34.82 12.74
N ASP A 62 19.57 -35.59 11.78
CA ASP A 62 19.92 -36.99 12.00
C ASP A 62 20.97 -37.45 10.97
N ASP A 63 22.03 -38.05 11.52
CA ASP A 63 23.16 -38.68 10.84
C ASP A 63 22.72 -39.97 10.12
N ALA A 64 23.27 -40.21 8.93
CA ALA A 64 23.98 -41.44 8.52
C ALA A 64 23.87 -41.70 7.00
N ASP A 65 25.04 -41.87 6.38
CA ASP A 65 25.36 -42.63 5.16
C ASP A 65 24.22 -42.95 4.19
N ASP A 66 24.18 -42.24 3.05
CA ASP A 66 24.08 -42.97 1.78
C ASP A 66 24.78 -42.19 0.65
N THR A 67 25.55 -42.95 -0.11
CA THR A 67 26.44 -42.47 -1.17
C THR A 67 25.63 -42.37 -2.46
N GLY A 68 24.77 -41.35 -2.55
CA GLY A 68 23.95 -41.08 -3.73
C GLY A 68 24.15 -39.64 -4.18
N SER A 69 24.86 -39.46 -5.29
CA SER A 69 24.95 -38.18 -5.99
C SER A 69 23.55 -37.72 -6.40
N CYS A 70 22.91 -36.91 -5.57
CA CYS A 70 21.75 -36.12 -5.94
C CYS A 70 22.23 -35.02 -6.90
N GLU A 71 22.35 -35.36 -8.18
CA GLU A 71 22.24 -34.40 -9.26
C GLU A 71 20.87 -33.73 -9.13
N TYR A 72 20.82 -32.62 -8.39
CA TYR A 72 19.88 -31.57 -8.72
C TYR A 72 20.22 -31.19 -10.16
N THR A 73 19.44 -31.74 -11.10
CA THR A 73 19.41 -31.28 -12.47
C THR A 73 19.03 -29.81 -12.41
N LEU A 74 20.05 -28.97 -12.35
CA LEU A 74 19.99 -27.57 -12.73
C LEU A 74 19.39 -27.59 -14.13
N SER A 75 18.08 -27.42 -14.20
CA SER A 75 17.40 -27.04 -15.43
C SER A 75 18.22 -25.90 -16.00
N SER A 76 18.95 -26.19 -17.07
CA SER A 76 19.78 -25.22 -17.77
C SER A 76 18.90 -24.00 -18.02
N SER A 77 19.28 -22.86 -17.42
CA SER A 77 18.61 -21.59 -17.65
C SER A 77 18.41 -21.44 -19.16
N PRO A 78 17.18 -21.17 -19.63
CA PRO A 78 16.94 -21.00 -21.06
C PRO A 78 17.94 -19.97 -21.55
N SER A 79 18.69 -20.33 -22.61
CA SER A 79 19.76 -19.52 -23.19
C SER A 79 19.42 -18.04 -23.11
N HIS A 80 20.14 -17.28 -22.29
CA HIS A 80 19.92 -15.85 -22.11
C HIS A 80 20.16 -15.14 -23.44
N ALA A 81 19.11 -14.99 -24.26
CA ALA A 81 19.15 -14.05 -25.35
C ALA A 81 19.47 -12.67 -24.74
N PRO A 82 20.45 -11.92 -25.28
CA PRO A 82 20.74 -10.59 -24.77
C PRO A 82 19.46 -9.76 -24.90
N ALA A 83 18.91 -9.32 -23.77
CA ALA A 83 17.74 -8.47 -23.80
C ALA A 83 18.08 -7.21 -24.58
N ARG A 84 17.23 -6.88 -25.55
CA ARG A 84 17.35 -5.62 -26.26
C ARG A 84 17.04 -4.49 -25.28
N PRO A 85 17.82 -3.40 -25.28
CA PRO A 85 17.46 -2.22 -24.51
C PRO A 85 16.04 -1.76 -24.86
N GLN A 86 15.30 -1.29 -23.86
CA GLN A 86 13.99 -0.70 -24.10
C GLN A 86 14.13 0.47 -25.08
N ALA A 87 13.23 0.52 -26.07
CA ALA A 87 13.16 1.61 -27.03
C ALA A 87 12.38 2.78 -26.41
N SER A 88 12.64 4.01 -26.87
CA SER A 88 11.92 5.19 -26.42
C SER A 88 11.73 6.15 -27.59
N LEU A 89 10.51 6.66 -27.77
CA LEU A 89 10.23 7.75 -28.72
C LEU A 89 10.93 9.06 -28.31
N LEU A 90 11.40 9.16 -27.07
CA LEU A 90 12.11 10.31 -26.51
C LEU A 90 13.63 10.18 -26.62
N CYS A 91 14.14 9.06 -27.18
CA CYS A 91 15.56 8.80 -27.31
C CYS A 91 16.26 9.68 -28.35
N SER A 92 15.57 10.08 -29.41
CA SER A 92 16.05 11.10 -30.35
C SER A 92 15.36 12.42 -30.01
N PRO A 93 16.00 13.29 -29.20
CA PRO A 93 15.37 14.53 -28.79
C PRO A 93 15.43 15.61 -29.89
N ASP A 94 16.04 15.32 -31.04
CA ASP A 94 16.30 16.28 -32.13
C ASP A 94 15.01 16.81 -32.77
N SER A 95 13.91 16.08 -32.64
CA SER A 95 12.57 16.51 -33.09
C SER A 95 11.91 17.52 -32.15
N TYR A 96 12.47 17.76 -30.96
CA TYR A 96 11.90 18.63 -29.94
C TYR A 96 12.67 19.94 -29.84
N VAL A 97 11.98 21.00 -29.43
CA VAL A 97 12.60 22.30 -29.23
C VAL A 97 13.55 22.22 -28.04
N ARG A 98 14.85 22.34 -28.31
CA ARG A 98 15.90 22.34 -27.30
C ARG A 98 16.02 23.72 -26.66
N VAL A 99 16.07 23.74 -25.33
CA VAL A 99 16.35 24.92 -24.52
C VAL A 99 17.61 24.66 -23.72
N ASP A 100 18.61 25.50 -23.92
CA ASP A 100 19.91 25.40 -23.26
C ASP A 100 20.05 26.44 -22.13
N SER A 101 20.75 26.02 -21.07
CA SER A 101 21.27 26.85 -19.99
C SER A 101 22.77 26.60 -19.88
N GLU A 102 23.49 27.41 -19.10
CA GLU A 102 24.93 27.22 -18.85
C GLU A 102 25.23 25.81 -18.31
N ASP A 103 24.34 25.28 -17.46
CA ASP A 103 24.58 24.04 -16.74
C ASP A 103 23.96 22.80 -17.38
N ALA A 104 22.89 22.91 -18.18
CA ALA A 104 22.14 21.74 -18.69
C ALA A 104 21.27 22.10 -19.92
N SER A 105 20.69 21.07 -20.53
CA SER A 105 19.73 21.19 -21.63
C SER A 105 18.43 20.49 -21.27
N MET A 106 17.30 21.06 -21.69
CA MET A 106 15.98 20.43 -21.62
C MET A 106 15.23 20.62 -22.94
N TYR A 107 14.18 19.85 -23.14
CA TYR A 107 13.41 19.85 -24.38
C TYR A 107 11.94 20.15 -24.11
N GLU A 108 11.29 20.92 -24.97
CA GLU A 108 9.85 21.18 -24.85
C GLU A 108 9.06 20.03 -25.49
N ILE A 109 8.00 19.59 -24.81
CA ILE A 109 7.11 18.52 -25.29
C ILE A 109 5.64 18.93 -25.11
N ASP A 110 4.79 18.54 -26.07
CA ASP A 110 3.35 18.78 -25.98
C ASP A 110 2.60 17.57 -25.38
N ALA A 111 1.34 17.76 -24.98
CA ALA A 111 0.53 16.71 -24.36
C ALA A 111 0.32 15.47 -25.24
N ALA A 112 0.19 15.63 -26.56
CA ALA A 112 -0.02 14.52 -27.48
C ALA A 112 1.26 13.68 -27.63
N SER A 113 2.41 14.33 -27.70
CA SER A 113 3.72 13.70 -27.71
C SER A 113 4.01 12.94 -26.40
N VAL A 114 3.64 13.52 -25.25
CA VAL A 114 3.69 12.82 -23.95
C VAL A 114 2.82 11.56 -23.99
N ALA A 115 1.58 11.68 -24.45
CA ALA A 115 0.64 10.57 -24.51
C ALA A 115 1.14 9.43 -25.42
N ALA A 116 1.65 9.77 -26.60
CA ALA A 116 2.22 8.81 -27.54
C ALA A 116 3.46 8.11 -26.96
N ALA A 117 4.33 8.84 -26.26
CA ALA A 117 5.51 8.26 -25.63
C ALA A 117 5.14 7.25 -24.52
N LEU A 118 4.15 7.57 -23.70
CA LEU A 118 3.67 6.68 -22.64
C LEU A 118 2.95 5.45 -23.19
N ASP A 119 2.10 5.63 -24.21
CA ASP A 119 1.43 4.51 -24.89
C ASP A 119 2.46 3.54 -25.49
N TYR A 120 3.44 4.07 -26.23
CA TYR A 120 4.52 3.28 -26.80
C TYR A 120 5.35 2.55 -25.73
N ALA A 121 5.67 3.22 -24.62
CA ALA A 121 6.38 2.59 -23.51
C ALA A 121 5.57 1.45 -22.88
N SER A 122 4.25 1.59 -22.76
CA SER A 122 3.37 0.59 -22.15
C SER A 122 3.20 -0.69 -22.99
N GLN A 123 3.46 -0.61 -24.30
CA GLN A 123 3.37 -1.75 -25.23
C GLN A 123 4.65 -2.59 -25.28
N GLN A 124 5.71 -2.16 -24.58
CA GLN A 124 6.98 -2.89 -24.56
C GLN A 124 7.02 -3.93 -23.46
N LEU A 125 7.78 -5.00 -23.70
CA LEU A 125 8.06 -6.01 -22.69
C LEU A 125 8.89 -5.43 -21.54
N LEU A 126 8.61 -5.89 -20.33
CA LEU A 126 9.45 -5.63 -19.18
C LEU A 126 10.80 -6.35 -19.35
N PRO A 127 11.91 -5.77 -18.85
CA PRO A 127 13.21 -6.44 -18.90
C PRO A 127 13.20 -7.73 -18.09
N PRO A 128 14.02 -8.73 -18.46
CA PRO A 128 14.14 -9.96 -17.68
C PRO A 128 14.53 -9.65 -16.22
N PRO A 129 13.87 -10.26 -15.21
CA PRO A 129 14.17 -10.02 -13.80
C PRO A 129 15.66 -10.19 -13.45
N SER A 130 16.33 -11.15 -14.08
CA SER A 130 17.76 -11.43 -13.88
C SER A 130 18.70 -10.28 -14.26
N GLN A 131 18.22 -9.25 -14.96
CA GLN A 131 19.02 -8.08 -15.34
C GLN A 131 18.80 -6.86 -14.45
N VAL A 132 17.68 -6.84 -13.71
CA VAL A 132 17.28 -5.71 -12.86
C VAL A 132 17.27 -6.08 -11.37
N PHE A 133 17.26 -7.37 -11.06
CA PHE A 133 17.47 -7.91 -9.73
C PHE A 133 18.96 -8.23 -9.53
N PRO A 134 19.56 -7.92 -8.37
CA PRO A 134 18.95 -7.30 -7.18
C PRO A 134 18.96 -5.76 -7.20
N TRP A 135 19.38 -5.12 -8.30
CA TRP A 135 19.55 -3.67 -8.37
C TRP A 135 18.29 -2.90 -7.93
N LEU A 136 17.09 -3.24 -8.43
CA LEU A 136 15.84 -2.59 -8.02
C LEU A 136 15.48 -2.77 -6.52
N HIS A 137 16.18 -3.63 -5.79
CA HIS A 137 15.98 -3.83 -4.34
C HIS A 137 17.02 -3.12 -3.48
N GLY A 138 17.94 -2.39 -4.11
CA GLY A 138 18.89 -1.53 -3.43
C GLY A 138 19.97 -2.33 -2.72
N LEU A 139 21.06 -2.57 -3.44
CA LEU A 139 22.19 -3.35 -2.93
C LEU A 139 23.37 -2.40 -2.76
N HIS A 140 23.44 -1.76 -1.59
CA HIS A 140 24.48 -0.78 -1.31
C HIS A 140 25.83 -1.48 -1.06
N PRO A 141 26.96 -0.98 -1.61
CA PRO A 141 28.29 -1.58 -1.42
C PRO A 141 28.72 -1.72 0.05
N GLU A 142 28.25 -0.79 0.90
CA GLU A 142 28.55 -0.75 2.34
C GLU A 142 27.59 -1.60 3.19
N ASN A 143 26.48 -2.09 2.63
CA ASN A 143 25.50 -2.89 3.38
C ASN A 143 25.92 -4.38 3.41
N GLN A 144 26.77 -4.73 4.37
CA GLN A 144 27.30 -6.09 4.52
C GLN A 144 26.21 -7.15 4.67
N THR A 145 25.13 -6.85 5.41
CA THR A 145 24.02 -7.79 5.65
C THR A 145 23.34 -8.19 4.35
N GLN A 146 23.02 -7.24 3.47
CA GLN A 146 22.45 -7.55 2.16
C GLN A 146 23.44 -8.29 1.28
N ARG A 147 24.70 -7.86 1.25
CA ARG A 147 25.74 -8.51 0.44
C ARG A 147 25.89 -9.98 0.79
N THR A 148 26.00 -10.33 2.06
CA THR A 148 26.09 -11.74 2.49
C THR A 148 24.85 -12.54 2.08
N TYR A 149 23.66 -11.95 2.16
CA TYR A 149 22.42 -12.61 1.73
C TYR A 149 22.40 -12.92 0.23
N PHE A 150 22.83 -11.96 -0.61
CA PHE A 150 22.82 -12.13 -2.08
C PHE A 150 24.07 -12.84 -2.65
N ASP A 151 25.21 -12.80 -1.97
CA ASP A 151 26.45 -13.51 -2.37
C ASP A 151 26.23 -15.03 -2.37
N GLY A 152 25.45 -15.55 -1.42
CA GLY A 152 25.03 -16.95 -1.38
C GLY A 152 24.16 -17.38 -2.57
N HIS A 153 23.74 -16.44 -3.42
CA HIS A 153 22.85 -16.65 -4.57
C HIS A 153 23.48 -16.25 -5.91
N GLN A 154 24.80 -16.04 -5.98
CA GLN A 154 25.54 -15.70 -7.21
C GLN A 154 24.97 -14.49 -7.98
N CYS A 155 24.40 -13.50 -7.29
CA CYS A 155 23.84 -12.31 -7.92
C CYS A 155 24.96 -11.34 -8.36
N VAL A 156 24.88 -10.81 -9.59
CA VAL A 156 25.82 -9.78 -10.07
C VAL A 156 25.54 -8.46 -9.36
N ILE A 157 26.53 -7.95 -8.64
CA ILE A 157 26.41 -6.79 -7.76
C ILE A 157 26.57 -5.49 -8.54
N GLY A 158 25.70 -4.51 -8.27
CA GLY A 158 26.10 -3.10 -8.18
C GLY A 158 26.24 -2.31 -9.48
N SER A 159 25.84 -2.82 -10.64
CA SER A 159 25.82 -2.00 -11.86
C SER A 159 24.39 -1.56 -12.21
N THR A 160 24.24 -0.29 -12.59
CA THR A 160 23.00 0.25 -13.14
C THR A 160 22.65 -0.52 -14.41
N PRO A 161 21.45 -1.13 -14.53
CA PRO A 161 21.08 -1.90 -15.70
C PRO A 161 21.06 -1.05 -16.96
N ASN A 162 21.70 -1.53 -18.02
CA ASN A 162 21.72 -0.87 -19.33
C ASN A 162 20.50 -1.21 -20.21
N CYS A 163 19.70 -2.20 -19.80
CA CYS A 163 18.50 -2.61 -20.52
C CYS A 163 17.29 -1.71 -20.24
N LEU A 164 17.34 -0.93 -19.14
CA LEU A 164 16.27 -0.02 -18.74
C LEU A 164 16.35 1.30 -19.50
N ARG A 165 15.21 1.71 -20.04
CA ARG A 165 14.96 3.08 -20.51
C ARG A 165 13.49 3.40 -20.29
N ALA A 166 13.18 3.84 -19.08
CA ALA A 166 11.82 4.15 -18.69
C ALA A 166 11.45 5.62 -19.00
N ILE A 167 10.18 5.96 -18.80
CA ILE A 167 9.68 7.33 -18.80
C ILE A 167 9.21 7.63 -17.39
N THR A 168 9.75 8.68 -16.78
CA THR A 168 9.32 9.14 -15.45
C THR A 168 8.49 10.42 -15.60
N LEU A 169 7.23 10.38 -15.20
CA LEU A 169 6.35 11.55 -15.14
C LEU A 169 6.46 12.24 -13.80
N VAL A 170 6.73 13.54 -13.80
CA VAL A 170 6.93 14.33 -12.59
C VAL A 170 5.97 15.49 -12.56
N LYS A 171 5.16 15.57 -11.51
CA LYS A 171 4.30 16.73 -11.27
C LYS A 171 5.08 17.81 -10.54
N ALA A 172 5.25 18.97 -11.16
CA ALA A 172 6.22 19.98 -10.73
C ALA A 172 6.03 20.47 -9.28
N ASP A 173 4.79 20.72 -8.86
CA ASP A 173 4.45 21.19 -7.51
C ASP A 173 4.50 20.08 -6.44
N GLY A 174 4.66 18.82 -6.84
CA GLY A 174 4.60 17.64 -5.97
C GLY A 174 3.23 17.34 -5.35
N ASN A 175 2.19 18.14 -5.64
CA ASN A 175 0.86 17.91 -5.11
C ASN A 175 0.10 16.91 -5.98
N LEU A 176 0.19 15.63 -5.63
CA LEU A 176 -0.47 14.54 -6.35
C LEU A 176 -1.99 14.41 -6.05
N SER A 177 -2.55 15.26 -5.18
CA SER A 177 -4.00 15.26 -4.90
C SER A 177 -4.84 16.03 -5.93
N LEU A 178 -4.21 16.75 -6.85
CA LEU A 178 -4.85 17.55 -7.89
C LEU A 178 -4.13 17.32 -9.21
N ALA A 179 -4.86 17.33 -10.32
CA ALA A 179 -4.31 17.34 -11.69
C ALA A 179 -3.19 16.29 -11.88
N ARG A 180 -3.48 15.03 -11.54
CA ARG A 180 -2.48 13.94 -11.53
C ARG A 180 -2.62 13.11 -12.79
N LEU A 181 -1.51 12.96 -13.50
CA LEU A 181 -1.36 11.97 -14.56
C LEU A 181 -1.04 10.58 -13.99
N LYS A 182 -1.43 9.53 -14.71
CA LYS A 182 -1.20 8.13 -14.39
C LYS A 182 0.28 7.88 -14.11
N GLY A 183 0.58 7.37 -12.90
CA GLY A 183 1.94 7.04 -12.50
C GLY A 183 2.86 8.25 -12.26
N ALA A 184 2.33 9.48 -12.23
CA ALA A 184 3.13 10.65 -11.89
C ALA A 184 3.58 10.63 -10.43
N ILE A 185 4.83 11.04 -10.23
CA ILE A 185 5.49 11.13 -8.92
C ILE A 185 5.83 12.58 -8.57
N ALA A 186 6.08 12.84 -7.28
CA ALA A 186 6.56 14.13 -6.81
C ALA A 186 8.09 14.24 -6.97
N PRO A 187 8.65 15.46 -7.15
CA PRO A 187 10.10 15.65 -7.26
C PRO A 187 10.86 15.10 -6.04
N GLY A 188 10.26 15.19 -4.84
CA GLY A 188 10.87 14.71 -3.60
C GLY A 188 11.03 13.19 -3.51
N GLU A 189 10.42 12.42 -4.42
CA GLU A 189 10.59 10.95 -4.44
C GLU A 189 11.93 10.51 -5.02
N PHE A 190 12.60 11.38 -5.80
CA PHE A 190 13.89 11.05 -6.44
C PHE A 190 14.93 12.16 -6.35
N MET A 191 14.56 13.38 -5.93
CA MET A 191 15.49 14.50 -5.74
C MET A 191 15.69 14.82 -4.26
N ARG A 192 16.94 15.13 -3.88
CA ARG A 192 17.25 15.60 -2.52
C ARG A 192 16.68 17.00 -2.29
N PRO A 193 16.04 17.25 -1.13
CA PRO A 193 15.70 18.61 -0.74
C PRO A 193 16.98 19.40 -0.45
N GLY A 194 17.17 20.54 -1.11
CA GLY A 194 18.36 21.36 -0.91
C GLY A 194 18.55 22.44 -1.98
N ALA A 195 19.60 23.25 -1.78
CA ALA A 195 20.00 24.29 -2.74
C ALA A 195 20.59 23.70 -4.02
N THR A 196 21.31 22.58 -3.91
CA THR A 196 21.96 21.88 -5.02
C THR A 196 21.05 20.77 -5.54
N PRO A 197 20.59 20.82 -6.81
CA PRO A 197 19.81 19.74 -7.39
C PRO A 197 20.66 18.48 -7.58
N GLU A 198 20.24 17.39 -6.94
CA GLU A 198 20.84 16.05 -7.05
C GLU A 198 19.79 14.96 -6.90
N PHE A 199 20.01 13.83 -7.58
CA PHE A 199 19.21 12.62 -7.38
C PHE A 199 19.60 11.92 -6.08
N ILE A 200 18.62 11.26 -5.48
CA ILE A 200 18.79 10.47 -4.26
C ILE A 200 19.49 9.15 -4.63
N ASP A 201 20.57 8.85 -3.91
CA ASP A 201 21.07 7.48 -3.84
C ASP A 201 20.17 6.71 -2.87
N ALA A 202 19.31 5.86 -3.41
CA ALA A 202 18.21 5.26 -2.67
C ALA A 202 18.58 3.90 -2.06
N ASP A 203 19.81 3.43 -2.27
CA ASP A 203 20.23 2.12 -1.78
C ASP A 203 20.45 2.17 -0.25
N PRO A 204 19.82 1.27 0.52
CA PRO A 204 19.88 1.32 1.98
C PRO A 204 21.29 0.97 2.49
N LEU A 205 21.84 1.82 3.35
CA LEU A 205 23.15 1.62 3.97
C LEU A 205 23.18 0.43 4.94
N SER A 206 22.03 0.04 5.50
CA SER A 206 21.93 -1.05 6.49
C SER A 206 20.57 -1.77 6.45
N GLY A 207 20.51 -2.96 7.06
CA GLY A 207 19.32 -3.81 7.11
C GLY A 207 19.09 -4.63 5.85
N LEU A 208 18.20 -5.62 5.92
CA LEU A 208 17.81 -6.47 4.79
C LEU A 208 16.30 -6.32 4.56
N SER A 209 15.93 -5.85 3.38
CA SER A 209 14.56 -5.87 2.89
C SER A 209 14.57 -6.33 1.44
N VAL A 210 13.88 -7.43 1.17
CA VAL A 210 13.69 -7.96 -0.18
C VAL A 210 12.50 -7.34 -0.90
N ARG A 211 11.76 -6.43 -0.23
CA ARG A 211 10.61 -5.70 -0.79
C ARG A 211 10.79 -4.19 -0.66
N ASN A 212 11.86 -3.67 -1.24
CA ASN A 212 12.15 -2.23 -1.26
C ASN A 212 11.42 -1.52 -2.41
N PHE A 213 10.09 -1.49 -2.39
CA PHE A 213 9.34 -0.77 -3.43
C PHE A 213 9.51 0.75 -3.34
N HIS A 214 9.68 1.28 -2.13
CA HIS A 214 9.80 2.72 -1.87
C HIS A 214 11.02 3.39 -2.51
N ILE A 215 12.09 2.64 -2.81
CA ILE A 215 13.31 3.18 -3.44
C ILE A 215 13.24 3.13 -4.97
N GLN A 216 12.33 2.32 -5.53
CA GLN A 216 12.26 2.08 -6.97
C GLN A 216 11.99 3.35 -7.79
N PRO A 217 11.11 4.29 -7.37
CA PRO A 217 10.92 5.55 -8.10
C PRO A 217 12.24 6.31 -8.31
N ALA A 218 13.05 6.45 -7.26
CA ALA A 218 14.35 7.11 -7.33
C ALA A 218 15.33 6.39 -8.27
N LYS A 219 15.40 5.06 -8.16
CA LYS A 219 16.26 4.24 -9.01
C LYS A 219 15.85 4.28 -10.48
N VAL A 220 14.55 4.13 -10.77
CA VAL A 220 14.01 4.16 -12.13
C VAL A 220 14.12 5.55 -12.75
N ALA A 221 13.94 6.62 -11.97
CA ALA A 221 14.16 7.99 -12.46
C ALA A 221 15.59 8.21 -12.97
N ALA A 222 16.59 7.58 -12.32
CA ALA A 222 17.98 7.63 -12.75
C ALA A 222 18.24 6.92 -14.11
N THR A 223 17.34 6.05 -14.56
CA THR A 223 17.39 5.34 -15.84
C THR A 223 16.23 5.71 -16.78
N SER A 224 15.69 6.93 -16.65
CA SER A 224 14.51 7.37 -17.39
C SER A 224 14.72 8.66 -18.17
N ASP A 225 14.05 8.77 -19.31
CA ASP A 225 13.66 10.07 -19.86
C ASP A 225 12.59 10.69 -18.93
N ILE A 226 12.83 11.92 -18.44
CA ILE A 226 11.98 12.53 -17.39
C ILE A 226 11.14 13.64 -18.00
N ILE A 227 9.82 13.58 -17.81
CA ILE A 227 8.87 14.57 -18.29
C ILE A 227 8.28 15.31 -17.09
N ILE A 228 8.45 16.63 -17.06
CA ILE A 228 7.90 17.50 -16.02
C ILE A 228 6.67 18.21 -16.56
N TYR A 229 5.56 18.12 -15.83
CA TYR A 229 4.31 18.83 -16.13
C TYR A 229 3.77 19.50 -14.88
N GLY A 230 2.86 20.47 -15.03
CA GLY A 230 2.24 21.15 -13.91
C GLY A 230 1.20 22.16 -14.35
N LEU A 231 0.48 22.72 -13.37
CA LEU A 231 -0.54 23.74 -13.61
C LEU A 231 0.07 25.14 -13.80
N ASN A 232 1.20 25.41 -13.13
CA ASN A 232 1.93 26.66 -13.23
C ASN A 232 3.14 26.50 -14.18
N PRO A 233 3.14 27.14 -15.36
CA PRO A 233 4.24 27.01 -16.33
C PRO A 233 5.61 27.46 -15.79
N ASP A 234 5.66 28.52 -14.98
CA ASP A 234 6.91 29.06 -14.44
C ASP A 234 7.53 28.10 -13.42
N GLU A 235 6.70 27.54 -12.54
CA GLU A 235 7.14 26.52 -11.60
C GLU A 235 7.57 25.24 -12.31
N THR A 236 6.80 24.82 -13.31
CA THR A 236 7.09 23.64 -14.13
C THR A 236 8.45 23.77 -14.79
N ARG A 237 8.74 24.93 -15.40
CA ARG A 237 10.04 25.23 -16.02
C ARG A 237 11.16 25.29 -14.98
N ARG A 238 10.92 25.89 -13.81
CA ARG A 238 11.90 25.94 -12.70
C ARG A 238 12.29 24.54 -12.22
N VAL A 239 11.31 23.65 -12.05
CA VAL A 239 11.56 22.26 -11.61
C VAL A 239 12.24 21.46 -12.71
N ALA A 240 11.83 21.61 -13.97
CA ALA A 240 12.48 20.97 -15.11
C ALA A 240 13.99 21.32 -15.18
N TRP A 241 14.36 22.58 -14.95
CA TRP A 241 15.77 22.97 -14.89
C TRP A 241 16.53 22.28 -13.75
N LYS A 242 15.94 22.22 -12.56
CA LYS A 242 16.56 21.51 -11.42
C LYS A 242 16.77 20.03 -11.74
N VAL A 243 15.78 19.38 -12.35
CA VAL A 243 15.86 17.99 -12.77
C VAL A 243 16.95 17.80 -13.82
N ALA A 244 17.01 18.66 -14.84
CA ALA A 244 18.01 18.57 -15.91
C ALA A 244 19.45 18.68 -15.37
N VAL A 245 19.69 19.63 -14.44
CA VAL A 245 20.98 19.78 -13.75
C VAL A 245 21.31 18.54 -12.92
N ALA A 246 20.35 18.05 -12.14
CA ALA A 246 20.53 16.86 -11.30
C ALA A 246 20.82 15.61 -12.16
N GLN A 247 20.11 15.42 -13.26
CA GLN A 247 20.29 14.31 -14.19
C GLN A 247 21.66 14.34 -14.87
N LYS A 248 22.13 15.53 -15.27
CA LYS A 248 23.49 15.71 -15.82
C LYS A 248 24.57 15.35 -14.79
N ARG A 249 24.47 15.88 -13.56
CA ARG A 249 25.43 15.57 -12.48
C ARG A 249 25.45 14.09 -12.13
N TRP A 250 24.27 13.48 -12.04
CA TRP A 250 24.16 12.04 -11.81
C TRP A 250 24.90 11.25 -12.89
N ARG A 251 24.70 11.64 -14.15
CA ARG A 251 25.39 11.02 -15.29
C ARG A 251 26.91 11.21 -15.24
N GLU A 252 27.39 12.41 -14.88
CA GLU A 252 28.83 12.68 -14.74
C GLU A 252 29.46 11.81 -13.64
N LYS A 253 28.80 11.68 -12.50
CA LYS A 253 29.21 10.76 -11.42
C LYS A 253 29.27 9.31 -11.92
N GLN A 254 28.23 8.86 -12.62
CA GLN A 254 28.15 7.49 -13.13
C GLN A 254 29.10 7.22 -14.30
N HIS A 255 29.42 8.20 -15.15
CA HIS A 255 30.40 8.03 -16.23
C HIS A 255 31.83 7.82 -15.71
N ALA A 256 32.15 8.36 -14.52
CA ALA A 256 33.41 8.06 -13.85
C ALA A 256 33.52 6.58 -13.42
N GLU A 257 32.37 5.94 -13.16
CA GLU A 257 32.28 4.58 -12.59
C GLU A 257 31.93 3.51 -13.65
N ALA A 258 31.12 3.85 -14.67
CA ALA A 258 30.56 2.93 -15.65
C ALA A 258 30.67 3.49 -17.09
N LYS A 259 31.50 2.82 -17.91
CA LYS A 259 31.59 3.08 -19.35
C LYS A 259 30.36 2.46 -20.03
N ASN A 260 29.52 3.27 -20.68
CA ASN A 260 28.39 2.89 -21.58
C ASN A 260 26.95 2.96 -21.03
N LEU A 261 26.62 3.86 -20.10
CA LEU A 261 25.21 4.12 -19.78
C LEU A 261 24.49 4.92 -20.89
N PRO A 262 23.22 4.60 -21.18
CA PRO A 262 22.41 5.41 -22.09
C PRO A 262 22.30 6.87 -21.65
N THR A 263 22.19 7.76 -22.63
CA THR A 263 21.85 9.16 -22.37
C THR A 263 20.33 9.29 -22.25
N TYR A 264 19.90 9.82 -21.11
CA TYR A 264 18.51 10.18 -20.84
C TYR A 264 18.29 11.68 -20.96
N ASN A 265 17.08 12.07 -21.32
CA ASN A 265 16.73 13.47 -21.56
C ASN A 265 15.69 13.97 -20.55
N THR A 266 15.69 15.29 -20.31
CA THR A 266 14.68 15.97 -19.50
C THR A 266 13.77 16.79 -20.42
N PHE A 267 12.46 16.63 -20.25
CA PHE A 267 11.43 17.30 -21.04
C PHE A 267 10.53 18.15 -20.13
N VAL A 268 10.14 19.32 -20.61
CA VAL A 268 9.15 20.19 -19.98
C VAL A 268 7.89 20.20 -20.84
N CYS A 269 6.77 19.80 -20.24
CA CYS A 269 5.48 19.85 -20.90
C CYS A 269 5.01 21.30 -21.00
N THR A 270 4.78 21.77 -22.23
CA THR A 270 4.30 23.15 -22.49
C THR A 270 2.79 23.24 -22.62
N SER A 271 2.11 22.11 -22.79
CA SER A 271 0.65 22.05 -22.87
C SER A 271 0.00 22.24 -21.50
N PRO A 272 -1.12 22.97 -21.40
CA PRO A 272 -1.88 23.08 -20.15
C PRO A 272 -2.49 21.72 -19.77
N PHE A 273 -2.79 21.54 -18.48
CA PHE A 273 -3.38 20.29 -18.00
C PHE A 273 -4.72 19.95 -18.66
N SER A 274 -5.52 20.97 -19.00
CA SER A 274 -6.80 20.79 -19.71
C SER A 274 -6.65 20.04 -21.04
N ALA A 275 -5.51 20.13 -21.72
CA ALA A 275 -5.27 19.38 -22.95
C ALA A 275 -5.29 17.86 -22.71
N PHE A 276 -4.85 17.40 -21.54
CA PHE A 276 -4.93 15.99 -21.14
C PHE A 276 -6.37 15.60 -20.78
N GLU A 277 -7.12 16.46 -20.09
CA GLU A 277 -8.52 16.21 -19.71
C GLU A 277 -9.44 16.16 -20.93
N GLU A 278 -9.15 16.95 -21.96
CA GLU A 278 -9.96 17.01 -23.17
C GLU A 278 -9.63 15.85 -24.12
N ASN A 279 -8.33 15.59 -24.37
CA ASN A 279 -7.89 14.73 -25.47
C ASN A 279 -7.23 13.41 -25.04
N HIS A 280 -6.80 13.28 -23.77
CA HIS A 280 -6.03 12.13 -23.27
C HIS A 280 -6.51 11.66 -21.88
N ARG A 281 -7.83 11.51 -21.72
CA ARG A 281 -8.48 11.18 -20.44
C ARG A 281 -7.98 9.89 -19.79
N ASN A 282 -7.57 8.92 -20.60
CA ASN A 282 -6.98 7.65 -20.15
C ASN A 282 -5.61 7.80 -19.46
N LEU A 283 -5.05 9.01 -19.44
CA LEU A 283 -3.83 9.33 -18.70
C LEU A 283 -4.11 10.16 -17.44
N VAL A 284 -5.33 10.67 -17.24
CA VAL A 284 -5.65 11.52 -16.10
C VAL A 284 -6.22 10.65 -14.98
N SER A 285 -5.49 10.48 -13.87
CA SER A 285 -6.00 9.75 -12.71
C SER A 285 -6.84 10.66 -11.79
N ILE A 286 -6.37 11.88 -11.55
CA ILE A 286 -7.07 12.90 -10.77
C ILE A 286 -7.24 14.16 -11.64
N ASP A 287 -8.47 14.66 -11.74
CA ASP A 287 -8.79 15.86 -12.50
C ASP A 287 -8.24 17.15 -11.85
N ALA A 288 -8.37 18.28 -12.52
CA ALA A 288 -7.95 19.58 -11.99
C ALA A 288 -8.73 20.02 -10.72
N SER A 289 -9.89 19.41 -10.47
CA SER A 289 -10.74 19.66 -9.30
C SER A 289 -10.41 18.76 -8.10
N GLY A 290 -9.56 17.74 -8.28
CA GLY A 290 -9.17 16.79 -7.25
C GLY A 290 -9.99 15.51 -7.19
N ASN A 291 -10.85 15.25 -8.16
CA ASN A 291 -11.65 14.03 -8.20
C ASN A 291 -10.95 12.94 -9.00
N SER A 292 -11.07 11.69 -8.52
CA SER A 292 -10.68 10.52 -9.31
C SER A 292 -11.55 10.41 -10.55
N THR A 293 -10.94 10.26 -11.72
CA THR A 293 -11.67 10.23 -13.01
C THR A 293 -12.30 8.87 -13.32
N GLY A 294 -11.83 7.80 -12.66
CA GLY A 294 -12.17 6.41 -12.97
C GLY A 294 -11.64 5.92 -14.33
N GLN A 295 -10.91 6.75 -15.08
CA GLN A 295 -10.38 6.41 -16.42
C GLN A 295 -9.04 5.65 -16.33
N VAL A 296 -8.39 5.72 -15.17
CA VAL A 296 -7.10 5.12 -14.90
C VAL A 296 -7.25 4.19 -13.71
N LEU A 297 -6.78 2.96 -13.87
CA LEU A 297 -6.60 2.05 -12.75
C LEU A 297 -5.43 2.54 -11.88
N ASP A 298 -5.74 3.10 -10.71
CA ASP A 298 -4.74 3.35 -9.66
C ASP A 298 -4.67 2.11 -8.77
N LEU A 299 -3.63 1.30 -8.95
CA LEU A 299 -3.45 0.05 -8.22
C LEU A 299 -3.36 0.26 -6.70
N ILE A 300 -2.85 1.41 -6.23
CA ILE A 300 -2.76 1.69 -4.79
C ILE A 300 -4.16 1.99 -4.25
N GLN A 301 -4.95 2.77 -4.99
CA GLN A 301 -6.32 3.05 -4.61
C GLN A 301 -7.17 1.77 -4.67
N GLN A 302 -7.05 0.99 -5.75
CA GLN A 302 -7.74 -0.28 -5.89
C GLN A 302 -7.33 -1.26 -4.78
N GLU A 303 -6.04 -1.42 -4.51
CA GLU A 303 -5.58 -2.28 -3.40
C GLU A 303 -6.21 -1.85 -2.07
N ARG A 304 -6.27 -0.55 -1.80
CA ARG A 304 -6.92 -0.04 -0.58
C ARG A 304 -8.42 -0.31 -0.56
N GLU A 305 -9.10 -0.14 -1.68
CA GLU A 305 -10.54 -0.40 -1.80
C GLU A 305 -10.83 -1.90 -1.65
N GLU A 306 -10.10 -2.76 -2.36
CA GLU A 306 -10.22 -4.21 -2.25
C GLU A 306 -9.85 -4.68 -0.84
N MET A 307 -8.77 -4.17 -0.24
CA MET A 307 -8.44 -4.47 1.15
C MET A 307 -9.56 -4.03 2.09
N ARG A 308 -10.11 -2.81 1.92
CA ARG A 308 -11.23 -2.33 2.73
C ARG A 308 -12.42 -3.26 2.58
N ASN A 309 -12.82 -3.59 1.35
CA ASN A 309 -13.95 -4.46 1.05
C ASN A 309 -13.74 -5.88 1.61
N MET A 310 -12.54 -6.44 1.47
CA MET A 310 -12.19 -7.73 2.05
C MET A 310 -12.17 -7.72 3.58
N THR A 311 -11.93 -6.56 4.19
CA THR A 311 -11.94 -6.41 5.64
C THR A 311 -13.29 -5.94 6.17
N GLU A 312 -14.26 -5.54 5.34
CA GLU A 312 -15.57 -5.05 5.79
C GLU A 312 -16.20 -6.00 6.81
N ALA A 313 -16.76 -5.43 7.88
CA ALA A 313 -17.31 -6.20 8.97
C ALA A 313 -18.38 -7.16 8.46
N SER A 314 -18.13 -8.46 8.58
CA SER A 314 -19.01 -9.52 8.08
C SER A 314 -19.42 -10.45 9.20
N GLU A 315 -20.66 -10.94 9.13
CA GLU A 315 -21.22 -11.83 10.13
C GLU A 315 -20.50 -13.18 10.09
N ILE A 316 -19.81 -13.54 11.17
CA ILE A 316 -19.10 -14.82 11.30
C ILE A 316 -19.89 -15.86 12.09
N CYS A 317 -20.85 -15.42 12.90
CA CYS A 317 -21.80 -16.23 13.65
C CYS A 317 -23.06 -15.39 13.88
N HIS A 318 -24.17 -16.01 14.29
CA HIS A 318 -25.43 -15.30 14.55
C HIS A 318 -25.14 -14.05 15.37
N ASN A 319 -25.38 -12.89 14.77
CA ASN A 319 -25.25 -11.61 15.42
C ASN A 319 -23.85 -11.34 16.01
N VAL A 320 -22.80 -11.83 15.35
CA VAL A 320 -21.38 -11.56 15.68
C VAL A 320 -20.65 -11.22 14.38
N TYR A 321 -20.11 -10.01 14.30
CA TYR A 321 -19.41 -9.51 13.12
C TYR A 321 -17.89 -9.43 13.35
N LEU A 322 -17.10 -9.68 12.29
CA LEU A 322 -15.63 -9.56 12.31
C LEU A 322 -15.18 -8.60 11.20
N GLY A 323 -14.40 -7.59 11.57
CA GLY A 323 -13.84 -6.59 10.66
C GLY A 323 -12.76 -5.72 11.33
N PRO A 324 -12.29 -4.64 10.68
CA PRO A 324 -11.39 -3.67 11.28
C PRO A 324 -12.11 -2.90 12.38
N SER A 325 -11.34 -2.34 13.32
CA SER A 325 -11.89 -1.42 14.30
C SER A 325 -12.56 -0.23 13.59
N PRO A 326 -13.83 0.08 13.89
CA PRO A 326 -14.50 1.24 13.31
C PRO A 326 -13.84 2.54 13.77
N GLU A 327 -13.93 3.59 12.96
CA GLU A 327 -13.47 4.94 13.35
C GLU A 327 -14.32 5.46 14.53
N PRO A 328 -13.70 5.99 15.61
CA PRO A 328 -14.43 6.50 16.77
C PRO A 328 -15.40 7.64 16.41
N GLY A 329 -16.66 7.52 16.83
CA GLY A 329 -17.76 8.40 16.47
C GLY A 329 -18.32 8.19 15.06
N GLY A 330 -17.80 7.20 14.32
CA GLY A 330 -18.21 6.87 12.96
C GLY A 330 -19.62 6.28 12.88
N ILE A 331 -20.17 6.25 11.67
CA ILE A 331 -21.48 5.64 11.40
C ILE A 331 -21.44 4.13 11.66
N GLU A 332 -20.35 3.45 11.28
CA GLU A 332 -20.17 2.01 11.51
C GLU A 332 -20.16 1.65 13.00
N GLU A 333 -19.54 2.46 13.86
CA GLU A 333 -19.53 2.23 15.32
C GLU A 333 -20.95 2.17 15.91
N GLN A 334 -21.88 2.97 15.36
CA GLN A 334 -23.28 3.03 15.79
C GLN A 334 -24.11 1.81 15.37
N HIS A 335 -23.58 0.94 14.50
CA HIS A 335 -24.26 -0.28 14.07
C HIS A 335 -24.10 -1.44 15.07
N PHE A 336 -23.21 -1.30 16.05
CA PHE A 336 -22.86 -2.34 17.02
C PHE A 336 -23.09 -1.85 18.45
N ASP A 337 -23.66 -2.71 19.29
CA ASP A 337 -23.93 -2.43 20.70
C ASP A 337 -22.73 -2.74 21.61
N VAL A 338 -21.86 -3.65 21.17
CA VAL A 338 -20.65 -4.07 21.88
C VAL A 338 -19.53 -4.18 20.87
N LEU A 339 -18.38 -3.61 21.19
CA LEU A 339 -17.19 -3.67 20.36
C LEU A 339 -16.10 -4.42 21.12
N ILE A 340 -15.56 -5.47 20.51
CA ILE A 340 -14.46 -6.25 21.07
C ILE A 340 -13.20 -5.96 20.24
N GLU A 341 -12.34 -5.07 20.72
CA GLU A 341 -11.12 -4.67 20.04
C GLU A 341 -9.96 -5.62 20.38
N CYS A 342 -9.43 -6.31 19.37
CA CYS A 342 -8.26 -7.17 19.53
C CYS A 342 -6.97 -6.33 19.50
N SER A 343 -6.23 -6.31 20.61
CA SER A 343 -5.00 -5.51 20.77
C SER A 343 -3.89 -6.31 21.44
N ASP A 344 -2.63 -6.03 21.08
CA ASP A 344 -1.46 -6.66 21.71
C ASP A 344 -1.39 -6.36 23.22
N THR A 345 -1.94 -5.21 23.64
CA THR A 345 -2.05 -4.81 25.05
C THR A 345 -3.37 -5.20 25.70
N GLY A 346 -4.27 -5.88 24.97
CA GLY A 346 -5.57 -6.34 25.46
C GLY A 346 -5.44 -7.37 26.58
N ARG A 347 -6.47 -7.48 27.42
CA ARG A 347 -6.53 -8.43 28.53
C ARG A 347 -7.87 -9.16 28.50
N LEU A 348 -7.86 -10.45 28.85
CA LEU A 348 -9.10 -11.20 29.00
C LEU A 348 -9.91 -10.64 30.16
N ASP A 349 -11.13 -10.19 29.88
CA ASP A 349 -12.10 -9.76 30.89
C ASP A 349 -13.51 -10.34 30.60
N PRO A 350 -13.72 -11.65 30.87
CA PRO A 350 -15.03 -12.27 30.69
C PRO A 350 -16.13 -11.62 31.55
N LYS A 351 -15.76 -11.00 32.67
CA LYS A 351 -16.71 -10.37 33.60
C LYS A 351 -17.31 -9.08 33.03
N ALA A 352 -16.56 -8.36 32.20
CA ALA A 352 -17.10 -7.21 31.47
C ALA A 352 -18.22 -7.65 30.51
N LEU A 353 -18.02 -8.75 29.77
CA LEU A 353 -19.04 -9.31 28.88
C LEU A 353 -20.25 -9.86 29.65
N GLN A 354 -20.02 -10.54 30.78
CA GLN A 354 -21.07 -10.94 31.70
C GLN A 354 -21.93 -9.74 32.14
N PHE A 355 -21.28 -8.67 32.60
CA PHE A 355 -21.98 -7.47 33.04
C PHE A 355 -22.84 -6.86 31.93
N ILE A 356 -22.33 -6.83 30.69
CA ILE A 356 -23.08 -6.34 29.52
C ILE A 356 -24.29 -7.25 29.21
N ALA A 357 -24.13 -8.57 29.32
CA ALA A 357 -25.21 -9.53 29.11
C ALA A 357 -26.33 -9.37 30.15
N GLU A 358 -25.97 -9.12 31.41
CA GLU A 358 -26.91 -8.94 32.53
C GLU A 358 -27.58 -7.56 32.55
N HIS A 359 -26.99 -6.55 31.91
CA HIS A 359 -27.49 -5.16 31.90
C HIS A 359 -27.83 -4.66 30.49
N PRO A 360 -28.94 -5.14 29.89
CA PRO A 360 -29.28 -4.88 28.48
C PRO A 360 -29.67 -3.43 28.15
N HIS A 361 -29.75 -2.53 29.12
CA HIS A 361 -30.26 -1.16 28.96
C HIS A 361 -29.19 -0.05 29.03
N SER A 362 -27.89 -0.38 28.99
CA SER A 362 -26.84 0.64 28.85
C SER A 362 -26.89 1.29 27.46
N SER A 363 -27.02 2.62 27.41
CA SER A 363 -27.29 3.40 26.19
C SER A 363 -26.04 3.73 25.35
N LEU A 364 -24.91 3.08 25.58
CA LEU A 364 -23.65 3.37 24.89
C LEU A 364 -23.00 2.07 24.39
N PRO A 365 -22.34 2.11 23.20
CA PRO A 365 -21.51 1.01 22.74
C PRO A 365 -20.50 0.64 23.82
N SER A 366 -20.54 -0.60 24.27
CA SER A 366 -19.60 -1.08 25.28
C SER A 366 -18.35 -1.58 24.58
N SER A 367 -17.26 -0.82 24.66
CA SER A 367 -15.97 -1.20 24.10
C SER A 367 -15.16 -2.01 25.12
N ILE A 368 -14.70 -3.19 24.71
CA ILE A 368 -13.87 -4.10 25.51
C ILE A 368 -12.65 -4.48 24.68
N CYS A 369 -11.50 -4.67 25.32
CA CYS A 369 -10.31 -5.17 24.65
C CYS A 369 -10.17 -6.69 24.82
N PHE A 370 -9.76 -7.38 23.76
CA PHE A 370 -9.36 -8.78 23.79
C PHE A 370 -7.88 -8.88 23.41
N PRO A 371 -7.08 -9.78 24.00
CA PRO A 371 -5.68 -9.95 23.61
C PRO A 371 -5.56 -10.44 22.16
N SER A 372 -4.62 -9.87 21.41
CA SER A 372 -4.32 -10.33 20.05
C SER A 372 -3.80 -11.78 20.06
N SER A 373 -3.94 -12.46 18.91
CA SER A 373 -3.38 -13.81 18.73
C SER A 373 -1.87 -13.88 18.89
N GLY A 374 -1.15 -12.75 18.70
CA GLY A 374 0.30 -12.65 18.89
C GLY A 374 0.72 -12.48 20.35
N SER A 375 -0.18 -12.02 21.22
CA SER A 375 0.09 -11.88 22.65
C SER A 375 -0.13 -13.18 23.43
N ILE A 376 -0.84 -14.15 22.83
CA ILE A 376 -1.10 -15.47 23.40
C ILE A 376 -0.19 -16.49 22.70
N MET A 377 0.89 -16.92 23.36
CA MET A 377 1.91 -17.82 22.78
C MET A 377 1.72 -19.29 23.22
N PRO A 378 1.26 -20.21 22.34
CA PRO A 378 1.29 -21.63 22.64
C PRO A 378 2.75 -22.13 22.65
N PRO A 379 3.16 -23.09 23.51
CA PRO A 379 2.34 -23.90 24.42
C PRO A 379 2.30 -23.38 25.87
N THR A 380 2.76 -22.16 26.16
CA THR A 380 2.94 -21.66 27.53
C THR A 380 1.67 -21.12 28.19
N TRP A 381 0.48 -21.50 27.72
CA TRP A 381 -0.78 -20.98 28.23
C TRP A 381 -1.02 -21.45 29.67
N SER A 382 -1.36 -20.51 30.54
CA SER A 382 -1.89 -20.86 31.85
C SER A 382 -3.33 -21.38 31.70
N GLN A 383 -3.75 -22.29 32.58
CA GLN A 383 -5.14 -22.76 32.62
C GLN A 383 -6.14 -21.60 32.73
N ARG A 384 -5.77 -20.55 33.48
CA ARG A 384 -6.57 -19.34 33.63
C ARG A 384 -6.81 -18.59 32.31
N GLU A 385 -5.83 -18.55 31.42
CA GLU A 385 -5.99 -17.91 30.10
C GLU A 385 -6.89 -18.76 29.19
N ALA A 386 -6.73 -20.08 29.22
CA ALA A 386 -7.59 -21.00 28.47
C ALA A 386 -9.06 -20.88 28.93
N ASP A 387 -9.31 -20.93 30.24
CA ASP A 387 -10.64 -20.75 30.82
C ASP A 387 -11.22 -19.37 30.48
N GLY A 388 -10.40 -18.32 30.56
CA GLY A 388 -10.82 -16.95 30.21
C GLY A 388 -11.24 -16.79 28.74
N ILE A 389 -10.56 -17.44 27.81
CA ILE A 389 -10.96 -17.45 26.39
C ILE A 389 -12.30 -18.17 26.22
N ILE A 390 -12.44 -19.36 26.83
CA ILE A 390 -13.68 -20.15 26.77
C ILE A 390 -14.86 -19.36 27.35
N ASP A 391 -14.67 -18.72 28.51
CA ASP A 391 -15.72 -17.94 29.15
C ASP A 391 -16.08 -16.68 28.35
N THR A 392 -15.10 -16.04 27.71
CA THR A 392 -15.36 -14.94 26.77
C THR A 392 -16.27 -15.42 25.63
N CYS A 393 -15.96 -16.55 25.01
CA CYS A 393 -16.78 -17.14 23.94
C CYS A 393 -18.21 -17.47 24.41
N LYS A 394 -18.37 -17.99 25.63
CA LYS A 394 -19.70 -18.23 26.22
C LYS A 394 -20.50 -16.94 26.35
N TRP A 395 -19.90 -15.86 26.86
CA TRP A 395 -20.61 -14.59 27.02
C TRP A 395 -20.92 -13.91 25.69
N ILE A 396 -20.03 -14.00 24.70
CA ILE A 396 -20.34 -13.57 23.32
C ILE A 396 -21.58 -14.30 22.81
N TYR A 397 -21.64 -15.63 22.98
CA TYR A 397 -22.81 -16.43 22.58
C TYR A 397 -24.09 -15.98 23.29
N HIS A 398 -24.04 -15.75 24.62
CA HIS A 398 -25.17 -15.28 25.39
C HIS A 398 -25.70 -13.91 24.93
N ILE A 399 -24.81 -12.95 24.71
CA ILE A 399 -25.19 -11.61 24.22
C ILE A 399 -25.77 -11.73 22.80
N ALA A 400 -25.13 -12.50 21.93
CA ALA A 400 -25.54 -12.66 20.53
C ALA A 400 -26.97 -13.23 20.39
N HIS A 401 -27.33 -14.15 21.28
CA HIS A 401 -28.63 -14.84 21.26
C HIS A 401 -29.66 -14.24 22.23
N ASN A 402 -29.30 -13.17 22.94
CA ASN A 402 -30.10 -12.56 24.01
C ASN A 402 -30.53 -13.58 25.09
N ILE A 403 -29.62 -14.49 25.46
CA ILE A 403 -29.85 -15.50 26.50
C ILE A 403 -29.13 -15.06 27.77
N VAL A 404 -29.88 -14.77 28.83
CA VAL A 404 -29.31 -14.58 30.18
C VAL A 404 -29.30 -15.94 30.88
N PRO A 405 -28.14 -16.45 31.35
CA PRO A 405 -28.11 -17.67 32.15
C PRO A 405 -28.96 -17.47 33.41
N GLU A 406 -29.84 -18.42 33.74
CA GLU A 406 -30.51 -18.41 35.04
C GLU A 406 -29.44 -18.45 36.15
N SER A 407 -29.45 -17.44 37.02
CA SER A 407 -28.54 -17.39 38.15
C SER A 407 -28.72 -18.66 38.99
N SER A 408 -27.65 -19.42 39.18
CA SER A 408 -27.65 -20.67 39.97
C SER A 408 -27.99 -20.49 41.47
N ASP A 409 -28.34 -19.27 41.90
CA ASP A 409 -28.77 -18.94 43.26
C ASP A 409 -30.31 -19.00 43.45
N ALA A 410 -31.10 -19.31 42.40
CA ALA A 410 -32.56 -19.36 42.47
C ALA A 410 -33.17 -20.71 42.89
N HIS A 411 -32.39 -21.62 43.47
CA HIS A 411 -32.92 -22.87 44.05
C HIS A 411 -33.13 -22.83 45.57
N GLN A 412 -33.42 -21.66 46.15
CA GLN A 412 -34.12 -21.56 47.44
C GLN A 412 -34.99 -20.30 47.48
N ASN A 413 -36.11 -20.26 46.74
CA ASN A 413 -37.42 -19.81 47.24
C ASN A 413 -38.46 -19.60 46.14
N ALA A 414 -39.64 -20.19 46.37
CA ALA A 414 -40.98 -19.80 45.91
C ALA A 414 -41.29 -19.94 44.40
N THR A 415 -42.04 -20.98 43.99
CA THR A 415 -43.51 -20.97 43.85
C THR A 415 -44.09 -19.77 43.09
N SER A 416 -44.47 -20.06 41.83
CA SER A 416 -45.65 -19.56 41.11
C SER A 416 -45.85 -18.04 41.05
N LYS A 417 -45.58 -17.46 39.87
CA LYS A 417 -46.51 -16.57 39.14
C LYS A 417 -46.01 -16.37 37.71
N GLU A 418 -46.82 -16.78 36.75
CA GLU A 418 -46.69 -16.42 35.33
C GLU A 418 -47.03 -14.94 35.17
N GLU A 419 -46.14 -14.18 34.53
CA GLU A 419 -46.48 -12.89 33.92
C GLU A 419 -45.62 -12.73 32.66
N GLU A 420 -46.30 -12.47 31.53
CA GLU A 420 -45.76 -12.30 30.18
C GLU A 420 -44.71 -11.18 30.11
N ALA A 421 -43.53 -11.48 29.55
CA ALA A 421 -42.50 -10.49 29.25
C ALA A 421 -42.59 -10.03 27.77
N PRO A 422 -42.36 -8.73 27.46
CA PRO A 422 -42.39 -8.23 26.10
C PRO A 422 -41.12 -8.64 25.33
N VAL A 423 -41.27 -8.87 24.04
CA VAL A 423 -40.20 -9.25 23.10
C VAL A 423 -39.11 -8.17 23.08
N ALA A 424 -37.93 -8.50 23.61
CA ALA A 424 -36.74 -7.65 23.57
C ALA A 424 -36.17 -7.59 22.14
N GLY A 425 -35.81 -6.38 21.68
CA GLY A 425 -35.09 -6.19 20.43
C GLY A 425 -33.69 -6.78 20.51
N ALA A 426 -33.28 -7.52 19.48
CA ALA A 426 -31.97 -8.16 19.44
C ALA A 426 -30.86 -7.10 19.33
N ARG A 427 -29.88 -7.14 20.25
CA ARG A 427 -28.62 -6.39 20.15
C ARG A 427 -27.79 -6.90 18.99
N LYS A 428 -26.89 -6.10 18.41
CA LYS A 428 -25.88 -6.50 17.40
C LYS A 428 -24.46 -6.43 17.97
N LEU A 429 -23.66 -7.50 17.84
CA LEU A 429 -22.25 -7.55 18.27
C LEU A 429 -21.28 -7.34 17.13
#